data_AF-A0A6G7VAL5-F1
#
_entry.id   AF-A0A6G7VAL5-F1
#
_cell.length_a   1.000
_cell.length_b   1.000
_cell.length_c   1.000
_cell.angle_alpha   90.00
_cell.angle_beta   90.00
_cell.angle_gamma   90.00
#
_symmetry.space_group_name_H-M   'P 1'
#
loop_
_entity.id
_entity.type
_entity.pdbx_description
1 polymer ?
#
loop_
_entity_poly.entity_id
_entity_poly.type
_entity_poly.pdbx_seq_one_letter_code
_entity_poly.pdbx_strand_id
1 'polypeptide(L)'
;MKTKLSLGLLSLLLATLSAPFASTCMWQPGPQDNWALFKDRFIAPEGRVIDTGNQGVAHSEGQGFALRLSLAYDDRATFEQVWDWTQANLYVRGDALAAWRWRQGGNPSVDDPNNATDGNLFIAWPLFLAAERWQEPRLRARPGDRAGDPQ
;
A
#
# COMPACT_ATOMS: atom_id res chain seq x y z
N MET A 1 -34.39 6.90 -76.45
CA MET A 1 -33.69 5.63 -76.17
C MET A 1 -33.71 5.34 -74.67
N LYS A 2 -34.43 4.26 -74.31
CA LYS A 2 -34.27 3.33 -73.18
C LYS A 2 -34.34 3.85 -71.73
N THR A 3 -35.58 3.81 -71.23
CA THR A 3 -35.98 3.37 -69.89
C THR A 3 -35.25 2.09 -69.45
N LYS A 4 -34.94 1.98 -68.15
CA LYS A 4 -35.23 0.80 -67.30
C LYS A 4 -34.91 1.11 -65.83
N LEU A 5 -35.97 1.24 -65.02
CA LEU A 5 -35.91 1.04 -63.58
C LEU A 5 -35.49 -0.42 -63.31
N SER A 6 -34.53 -0.62 -62.41
CA SER A 6 -34.29 -1.91 -61.79
C SER A 6 -34.70 -1.82 -60.32
N LEU A 7 -35.79 -2.50 -60.02
CA LEU A 7 -36.30 -2.78 -58.68
C LEU A 7 -35.41 -3.89 -58.10
N GLY A 8 -34.39 -3.50 -57.34
CA GLY A 8 -33.43 -4.39 -56.71
C GLY A 8 -33.71 -4.58 -55.22
N LEU A 9 -34.40 -5.67 -54.91
CA LEU A 9 -34.50 -6.41 -53.64
C LEU A 9 -34.17 -5.68 -52.32
N LEU A 10 -35.25 -5.52 -51.57
CA LEU A 10 -35.34 -5.57 -50.11
C LEU A 10 -34.37 -6.63 -49.52
N SER A 11 -33.19 -6.19 -49.06
CA SER A 11 -32.31 -6.99 -48.19
C SER A 11 -32.47 -6.50 -46.76
N LEU A 12 -33.41 -7.15 -46.09
CA LEU A 12 -33.60 -7.14 -44.65
C LEU A 12 -32.39 -7.76 -43.96
N LEU A 13 -31.52 -6.96 -43.32
CA LEU A 13 -30.75 -7.39 -42.16
C LEU A 13 -30.21 -6.15 -41.45
N LEU A 14 -31.00 -5.68 -40.49
CA LEU A 14 -30.65 -4.62 -39.55
C LEU A 14 -29.47 -5.13 -38.71
N ALA A 15 -28.26 -4.70 -39.08
CA ALA A 15 -27.07 -5.00 -38.33
C ALA A 15 -27.08 -4.23 -37.00
N THR A 16 -26.82 -4.99 -35.93
CA THR A 16 -26.12 -4.58 -34.71
C THR A 16 -26.77 -3.52 -33.80
N LEU A 17 -27.57 -3.97 -32.84
CA LEU A 17 -27.52 -3.42 -31.47
C LEU A 17 -27.61 -4.55 -30.45
N SER A 18 -26.62 -5.44 -30.48
CA SER A 18 -26.19 -6.10 -29.23
C SER A 18 -25.17 -5.17 -28.60
N ALA A 19 -25.61 -4.09 -27.95
CA ALA A 19 -24.73 -3.43 -27.01
C ALA A 19 -24.60 -4.40 -25.83
N PRO A 20 -23.44 -5.03 -25.58
CA PRO A 20 -23.26 -5.59 -24.26
C PRO A 20 -23.27 -4.38 -23.33
N PHE A 21 -24.27 -4.32 -22.44
CA PHE A 21 -24.07 -3.67 -21.15
C PHE A 21 -23.05 -4.52 -20.38
N ALA A 22 -21.83 -4.58 -20.89
CA ALA A 22 -20.68 -4.77 -20.05
C ALA A 22 -20.58 -3.47 -19.25
N SER A 23 -21.42 -3.36 -18.23
CA SER A 23 -21.14 -2.55 -17.05
C SER A 23 -19.89 -3.13 -16.42
N THR A 24 -18.77 -2.89 -17.08
CA THR A 24 -17.49 -2.86 -16.43
C THR A 24 -17.66 -1.78 -15.38
N CYS A 25 -17.63 -2.18 -14.11
CA CYS A 25 -17.19 -1.28 -13.07
C CYS A 25 -15.73 -0.99 -13.42
N MET A 26 -15.51 -0.10 -14.40
CA MET A 26 -14.23 0.51 -14.63
C MET A 26 -14.04 1.35 -13.39
N TRP A 27 -13.28 0.84 -12.43
CA TRP A 27 -12.62 1.69 -11.47
C TRP A 27 -11.85 2.71 -12.30
N GLN A 28 -12.42 3.90 -12.43
CA GLN A 28 -11.74 5.06 -12.98
C GLN A 28 -10.94 5.58 -11.79
N PRO A 29 -9.62 5.36 -11.70
CA PRO A 29 -8.82 6.16 -10.79
C PRO A 29 -9.14 7.62 -11.14
N GLY A 30 -9.54 8.40 -10.15
CA GLY A 30 -9.66 9.84 -10.35
C GLY A 30 -8.35 10.39 -10.91
N PRO A 31 -8.34 11.58 -11.53
CA PRO A 31 -7.14 12.17 -12.15
C PRO A 31 -5.97 12.45 -11.18
N GLN A 32 -6.09 12.03 -9.92
CA GLN A 32 -5.14 12.24 -8.84
C GLN A 32 -4.48 10.91 -8.49
N ASP A 33 -3.15 10.89 -8.47
CA ASP A 33 -2.38 9.79 -7.91
C ASP A 33 -2.66 9.71 -6.40
N ASN A 34 -3.62 8.85 -6.03
CA ASN A 34 -4.04 8.65 -4.64
C ASN A 34 -2.89 8.21 -3.75
N TRP A 35 -1.88 7.53 -4.30
CA TRP A 35 -0.69 7.15 -3.54
C TRP A 35 0.19 8.37 -3.25
N ALA A 36 0.44 9.22 -4.26
CA ALA A 36 1.15 10.48 -4.04
C ALA A 36 0.45 11.37 -3.00
N LEU A 37 -0.88 11.49 -3.07
CA LEU A 37 -1.67 12.24 -2.08
C LEU A 37 -1.60 11.62 -0.69
N PHE A 38 -1.64 10.29 -0.59
CA PHE A 38 -1.50 9.61 0.70
C PHE A 38 -0.13 9.87 1.31
N LYS A 39 0.95 9.74 0.53
CA LYS A 39 2.31 10.04 1.00
C LYS A 39 2.42 11.48 1.51
N ASP A 40 2.00 12.45 0.71
CA ASP A 40 2.08 13.87 1.04
C ASP A 40 1.34 14.21 2.35
N ARG A 41 0.17 13.58 2.57
CA ARG A 41 -0.67 13.88 3.73
C ARG A 41 -0.32 13.12 5.00
N PHE A 42 0.22 11.90 4.87
CA PHE A 42 0.31 10.97 6.00
C PHE A 42 1.71 10.40 6.23
N ILE A 43 2.65 10.49 5.29
CA ILE A 43 4.00 9.97 5.47
C ILE A 43 4.98 11.13 5.65
N ALA A 44 5.57 11.21 6.83
CA ALA A 44 6.61 12.19 7.14
C ALA A 44 7.90 11.89 6.35
N PRO A 45 8.77 12.89 6.13
CA PRO A 45 10.06 12.71 5.45
C PRO A 45 11.01 11.72 6.13
N GLU A 46 10.76 11.32 7.37
CA GLU A 46 11.50 10.27 8.07
C GLU A 46 10.90 8.87 7.93
N GLY A 47 9.73 8.70 7.29
CA GLY A 47 9.05 7.40 7.11
C GLY A 47 7.95 7.08 8.13
N ARG A 48 7.65 8.03 9.02
CA ARG A 48 6.56 7.93 9.99
C ARG A 48 5.20 8.13 9.33
N VAL A 49 4.28 7.20 9.54
CA VAL A 49 2.87 7.35 9.16
C VAL A 49 2.15 8.06 10.29
N ILE A 50 1.62 9.25 9.99
CA ILE A 50 1.02 10.17 10.96
C ILE A 50 -0.51 10.03 10.93
N ASP A 51 -1.09 9.63 12.05
CA ASP A 51 -2.52 9.74 12.27
C ASP A 51 -2.89 11.19 12.64
N THR A 52 -3.21 11.98 11.61
CA THR A 52 -3.63 13.39 11.78
C THR A 52 -4.98 13.54 12.48
N GLY A 53 -5.79 12.47 12.56
CA GLY A 53 -7.05 12.43 13.30
C GLY A 53 -6.86 12.11 14.79
N ASN A 54 -5.69 11.62 15.18
CA ASN A 54 -5.41 11.16 16.54
C ASN A 54 -4.09 11.73 17.07
N GLN A 55 -4.02 13.06 17.25
CA GLN A 55 -2.89 13.74 17.89
C GLN A 55 -1.52 13.51 17.22
N GLY A 56 -1.48 13.08 15.95
CA GLY A 56 -0.24 12.86 15.22
C GLY A 56 0.57 11.66 15.71
N VAL A 57 -0.05 10.70 16.38
CA VAL A 57 0.61 9.44 16.77
C VAL A 57 0.91 8.58 15.54
N ALA A 58 1.86 7.66 15.68
CA ALA A 58 2.11 6.61 14.72
C ALA A 58 1.71 5.26 15.33
N HIS A 59 1.05 4.40 14.55
CA HIS A 59 0.67 3.06 14.96
C HIS A 59 1.39 2.01 14.11
N SER A 60 1.65 0.83 14.68
CA SER A 60 2.19 -0.31 13.92
C SER A 60 1.30 -0.69 12.73
N GLU A 61 -0.03 -0.58 12.88
CA GLU A 61 -1.00 -0.75 11.80
C GLU A 61 -0.76 0.23 10.65
N GLY A 62 -0.66 1.52 10.94
CA GLY A 62 -0.43 2.57 9.94
C GLY A 62 0.87 2.35 9.17
N GLN A 63 1.95 2.00 9.87
CA GLN A 63 3.22 1.63 9.25
C GLN A 63 3.06 0.43 8.30
N GLY A 64 2.39 -0.63 8.75
CA GLY A 64 2.13 -1.83 7.95
C GLY A 64 1.30 -1.55 6.70
N PHE A 65 0.27 -0.70 6.80
CA PHE A 65 -0.50 -0.25 5.64
C PHE A 65 0.37 0.51 4.64
N ALA A 66 1.22 1.43 5.08
CA ALA A 66 2.12 2.16 4.19
C ALA A 66 3.13 1.23 3.51
N LEU A 67 3.66 0.21 4.19
CA LEU A 67 4.51 -0.82 3.58
C LEU A 67 3.74 -1.59 2.50
N ARG A 68 2.51 -2.01 2.80
CA ARG A 68 1.66 -2.74 1.86
C ARG A 68 1.31 -1.93 0.62
N LEU A 69 1.02 -0.64 0.78
CA LEU A 69 0.74 0.28 -0.32
C LEU A 69 2.00 0.57 -1.13
N SER A 70 3.12 0.89 -0.49
CA SER A 70 4.40 1.12 -1.17
C SER A 70 4.77 -0.07 -2.06
N LEU A 71 4.61 -1.30 -1.57
CA LEU A 71 4.80 -2.51 -2.37
C LEU A 71 3.79 -2.64 -3.53
N ALA A 72 2.53 -2.27 -3.32
CA ALA A 72 1.50 -2.31 -4.37
C ALA A 72 1.83 -1.39 -5.54
N TYR A 73 2.37 -0.22 -5.24
CA TYR A 73 2.76 0.81 -6.22
C TYR A 73 4.21 0.70 -6.68
N ASP A 74 4.94 -0.35 -6.27
CA ASP A 74 6.37 -0.57 -6.56
C ASP A 74 7.30 0.59 -6.12
N ASP A 75 6.89 1.30 -5.06
CA ASP A 75 7.60 2.44 -4.49
C ASP A 75 8.60 1.94 -3.43
N ARG A 76 9.71 1.37 -3.91
CA ARG A 76 10.74 0.80 -3.04
C ARG A 76 11.37 1.83 -2.11
N ALA A 77 11.54 3.06 -2.56
CA ALA A 77 12.14 4.13 -1.76
C ALA A 77 11.29 4.46 -0.53
N THR A 78 9.98 4.65 -0.72
CA THR A 78 9.05 4.89 0.39
C THR A 78 8.95 3.66 1.29
N PHE A 79 8.94 2.45 0.72
CA PHE A 79 8.94 1.22 1.50
C PHE A 79 10.12 1.14 2.46
N GLU A 80 11.34 1.33 1.96
CA GLU A 80 12.56 1.25 2.77
C GLU A 80 12.57 2.32 3.86
N GLN A 81 12.17 3.55 3.53
CA GLN A 81 12.06 4.65 4.48
C GLN A 81 11.06 4.37 5.61
N VAL A 82 9.86 3.90 5.27
CA VAL A 82 8.83 3.50 6.25
C VAL A 82 9.33 2.33 7.09
N TRP A 83 10.01 1.35 6.48
CA TRP A 83 10.53 0.19 7.20
C TRP A 83 11.62 0.56 8.20
N ASP A 84 12.58 1.39 7.79
CA ASP A 84 13.68 1.84 8.65
C ASP A 84 13.14 2.62 9.86
N TRP A 85 12.16 3.51 9.63
CA TRP A 85 11.50 4.20 10.73
C TRP A 85 10.79 3.24 11.69
N THR A 86 10.05 2.27 11.13
CA THR A 86 9.28 1.28 11.90
C THR A 86 10.20 0.46 12.81
N GLN A 87 11.32 -0.04 12.26
CA GLN A 87 12.33 -0.79 13.01
C GLN A 87 12.93 0.04 14.14
N ALA A 88 13.33 1.28 13.85
CA ALA A 88 14.00 2.14 14.82
C ALA A 88 13.11 2.58 15.98
N ASN A 89 11.79 2.70 15.75
CA ASN A 89 10.89 3.33 16.71
C ASN A 89 9.89 2.38 17.37
N LEU A 90 9.53 1.27 16.73
CA LEU A 90 8.50 0.36 17.26
C LEU A 90 9.04 -0.98 17.77
N TYR A 91 10.21 -1.44 17.31
CA TYR A 91 10.82 -2.70 17.79
C TYR A 91 11.67 -2.48 19.04
N VAL A 92 11.02 -2.03 20.13
CA VAL A 92 11.66 -1.66 21.41
C VAL A 92 11.54 -2.74 22.49
N ARG A 93 10.82 -3.82 22.21
CA ARG A 93 10.44 -4.86 23.19
C ARG A 93 11.50 -5.94 23.42
N GLY A 94 12.50 -6.02 22.55
CA GLY A 94 13.49 -7.12 22.53
C GLY A 94 12.98 -8.43 21.91
N ASP A 95 11.67 -8.54 21.65
CA ASP A 95 11.08 -9.58 20.81
C ASP A 95 10.90 -9.09 19.35
N ALA A 96 10.39 -9.96 18.48
CA ALA A 96 10.15 -9.65 17.07
C ALA A 96 8.78 -8.97 16.83
N LEU A 97 8.19 -8.32 17.84
CA LEU A 97 6.90 -7.64 17.74
C LEU A 97 7.08 -6.12 17.83
N ALA A 98 6.28 -5.40 17.04
CA ALA A 98 6.24 -3.94 17.10
C ALA A 98 5.34 -3.48 18.25
N ALA A 99 5.80 -2.50 19.02
CA ALA A 99 4.95 -1.72 19.90
C ALA A 99 3.84 -1.04 19.07
N TRP A 100 2.63 -1.01 19.61
CA TRP A 100 1.46 -0.62 18.82
C TRP A 100 1.37 0.87 18.54
N ARG A 101 1.99 1.72 19.38
CA ARG A 101 1.87 3.17 19.30
C ARG A 101 3.15 3.91 19.69
N TRP A 102 3.44 4.97 18.94
CA TRP A 102 4.51 5.93 19.20
C TRP A 102 3.95 7.37 19.20
N ARG A 103 4.41 8.22 20.13
CA ARG A 103 3.97 9.61 20.27
C ARG A 103 5.13 10.60 20.15
N GLN A 104 4.94 11.61 19.31
CA GLN A 104 5.88 12.71 19.19
C GLN A 104 5.96 13.51 20.49
N GLY A 105 7.18 13.75 20.98
CA GLY A 105 7.40 14.45 22.25
C GLY A 105 7.07 13.62 23.50
N GLY A 106 6.68 12.35 23.35
CA GLY A 106 6.56 11.44 24.48
C GLY A 106 7.93 11.12 25.09
N ASN A 107 7.97 10.94 26.41
CA ASN A 107 9.16 10.52 27.14
C ASN A 107 8.84 9.32 28.06
N PRO A 108 9.09 8.07 27.64
CA PRO A 108 9.55 7.65 26.30
C PRO A 108 8.50 7.88 25.22
N SER A 109 8.92 7.89 23.94
CA SER A 109 7.98 8.07 22.82
C SER A 109 7.07 6.86 22.61
N VAL A 110 7.53 5.65 22.99
CA VAL A 110 6.70 4.46 23.18
C VAL A 110 6.45 4.31 24.67
N ASP A 111 5.27 4.70 25.13
CA ASP A 111 4.88 4.64 26.55
C ASP A 111 4.15 3.34 26.91
N ASP A 112 3.58 2.67 25.91
CA ASP A 112 2.95 1.36 26.02
C ASP A 112 3.67 0.40 25.08
N PRO A 113 4.48 -0.53 25.61
CA PRO A 113 5.23 -1.46 24.80
C PRO A 113 4.36 -2.57 24.22
N ASN A 114 3.07 -2.68 24.55
CA ASN A 114 2.22 -3.76 24.04
C ASN A 114 2.17 -3.77 22.50
N ASN A 115 1.87 -4.93 21.90
CA ASN A 115 1.70 -5.02 20.46
C ASN A 115 0.22 -4.94 20.06
N ALA A 116 -0.01 -4.72 18.77
CA ALA A 116 -1.28 -4.99 18.11
C ALA A 116 -1.03 -6.04 17.01
N THR A 117 -1.74 -7.17 17.08
CA THR A 117 -1.44 -8.35 16.25
C THR A 117 -1.69 -8.11 14.77
N ASP A 118 -2.74 -7.36 14.44
CA ASP A 118 -3.02 -6.85 13.11
C ASP A 118 -1.86 -6.00 12.56
N GLY A 119 -1.32 -5.07 13.35
CA GLY A 119 -0.15 -4.29 12.98
C GLY A 119 1.08 -5.16 12.67
N ASN A 120 1.33 -6.18 13.49
CA ASN A 120 2.41 -7.13 13.23
C ASN A 120 2.20 -7.89 11.91
N LEU A 121 0.97 -8.34 11.62
CA LEU A 121 0.64 -9.01 10.36
C LEU A 121 0.78 -8.08 9.16
N PHE A 122 0.33 -6.83 9.28
CA PHE A 122 0.47 -5.82 8.23
C PHE A 122 1.91 -5.36 8.00
N ILE A 123 2.82 -5.59 8.94
CA ILE A 123 4.25 -5.36 8.73
C ILE A 123 4.90 -6.61 8.11
N ALA A 124 4.71 -7.78 8.71
CA ALA A 124 5.38 -9.02 8.28
C ALA A 124 4.97 -9.45 6.86
N TRP A 125 3.69 -9.28 6.50
CA TRP A 125 3.18 -9.68 5.20
C TRP A 125 3.83 -8.94 4.02
N PRO A 126 3.81 -7.60 3.94
CA PRO A 126 4.46 -6.90 2.84
C PRO A 126 5.98 -7.04 2.86
N LEU A 127 6.63 -7.23 4.02
CA LEU A 127 8.07 -7.55 4.08
C LEU A 127 8.38 -8.88 3.38
N PHE A 128 7.61 -9.93 3.69
CA PHE A 128 7.77 -11.23 3.04
C PHE A 128 7.60 -11.14 1.51
N LEU A 129 6.56 -10.45 1.05
CA LEU A 129 6.31 -10.26 -0.38
C LEU A 129 7.36 -9.37 -1.06
N ALA A 130 7.83 -8.32 -0.39
CA ALA A 130 8.87 -7.44 -0.88
C ALA A 130 10.20 -8.17 -1.06
N ALA A 131 10.53 -9.07 -0.13
CA ALA A 131 11.72 -9.91 -0.24
C ALA A 131 11.71 -10.77 -1.50
N GLU A 132 10.55 -11.30 -1.88
CA GLU A 132 10.37 -12.06 -3.12
C GLU A 132 10.44 -11.17 -4.35
N ARG A 133 9.68 -10.08 -4.35
CA ARG A 133 9.57 -9.17 -5.50
C ARG A 133 10.90 -8.52 -5.85
N TRP A 134 11.66 -8.08 -4.84
CA TRP A 134 12.91 -7.34 -5.02
C TRP A 134 14.16 -8.17 -4.78
N GLN A 135 14.00 -9.49 -4.58
CA GLN A 135 15.11 -10.43 -4.34
C GLN A 135 16.03 -9.99 -3.20
N GLU A 136 15.42 -9.60 -2.08
CA GLU A 136 16.10 -8.96 -0.96
C GLU A 136 15.88 -9.79 0.32
N PRO A 137 16.75 -10.79 0.61
CA PRO A 137 16.55 -11.72 1.72
C PRO A 137 16.51 -11.04 3.09
N ARG A 138 17.15 -9.88 3.26
CA ARG A 138 17.15 -9.15 4.53
C ARG A 138 15.74 -8.76 4.99
N LEU A 139 14.78 -8.61 4.07
CA LEU A 139 13.39 -8.29 4.40
C LEU A 139 12.63 -9.49 4.99
N ARG A 140 13.18 -10.71 4.95
CA ARG A 140 12.65 -11.87 5.69
C ARG A 140 13.35 -12.10 7.02
N ALA A 141 14.42 -11.37 7.31
CA ALA A 141 15.12 -11.50 8.58
C ALA A 141 14.21 -11.08 9.73
N ARG A 142 14.51 -11.58 10.92
CA ARG A 142 13.80 -11.18 12.13
C ARG A 142 13.96 -9.66 12.31
N PRO A 143 12.87 -8.91 12.44
CA PRO A 143 12.93 -7.50 12.78
C PRO A 143 13.66 -7.26 14.11
N GLY A 144 14.51 -6.24 14.15
CA GLY A 144 15.30 -5.89 15.34
C GLY A 144 16.67 -6.56 15.41
N ASP A 145 16.93 -7.61 14.64
CA ASP A 145 18.27 -8.18 14.50
C ASP A 145 19.11 -7.21 13.65
N ARG A 146 19.97 -6.41 14.28
CA ARG A 146 20.97 -5.64 13.55
C ARG A 146 22.04 -6.60 13.05
N ALA A 147 22.56 -6.37 11.85
CA ALA A 147 23.73 -7.10 11.36
C ALA A 147 24.89 -6.97 12.37
N GLY A 148 25.13 -8.03 13.15
CA GLY A 148 26.17 -8.07 14.18
C GLY A 148 25.71 -8.50 15.59
N ASP A 149 24.41 -8.56 15.88
CA ASP A 149 23.95 -9.07 17.18
C ASP A 149 23.97 -10.62 17.19
N PRO A 150 24.68 -11.27 18.14
CA PRO A 150 24.67 -12.72 18.27
C PRO A 150 23.28 -13.21 18.74
N GLN A 151 22.84 -14.32 18.13
CA GLN A 151 21.62 -15.05 18.52
C GLN A 151 21.74 -15.69 19.90
#